data_AF-A0A524LHU5-F1
#
_entry.id   AF-A0A524LHU5-F1
#
_cell.length_a   1.000
_cell.length_b   1.000
_cell.length_c   1.000
_cell.angle_alpha   90.00
_cell.angle_beta   90.00
_cell.angle_gamma   90.00
#
_symmetry.space_group_name_H-M   'P 1'
#
loop_
_entity.id
_entity.type
_entity.pdbx_description
1 polymer ?
#
loop_
_entity_poly.entity_id
_entity_poly.type
_entity_poly.pdbx_seq_one_letter_code
_entity_poly.pdbx_strand_id
1 'polypeptide(L)'
;MTDLPLVFAITTLSHACQILVLALQNLGILETTLPIFRVRSLIISGSIIPVVGAVLQIWAPRIQRHHMKIIAGVGAYWWFFALFGVSESIIMTATIPLILIAGIMMFVTFIITWKTGRLKEMRSELMVIGVPPAMASQLLRVALLNTAFFFVPDVLLTISLVITGLAFLLPKRKDTPSVKEADSSTHEVAMSVEY
;
A
#
# COMPACT_ATOMS: atom_id res chain seq x y z
N MET A 1 -17.08 -5.07 9.16
CA MET A 1 -15.66 -5.27 9.53
C MET A 1 -14.93 -5.49 8.22
N THR A 2 -14.03 -4.59 7.82
CA THR A 2 -13.13 -4.87 6.69
C THR A 2 -11.86 -5.44 7.29
N ASP A 3 -11.55 -6.68 6.95
CA ASP A 3 -10.32 -7.34 7.40
C ASP A 3 -9.14 -6.65 6.73
N LEU A 4 -8.25 -6.07 7.54
CA LEU A 4 -7.05 -5.39 7.07
C LEU A 4 -6.22 -6.26 6.09
N PRO A 5 -6.06 -7.59 6.32
CA PRO A 5 -5.42 -8.48 5.34
C PRO A 5 -6.13 -8.52 3.99
N LEU A 6 -7.47 -8.53 3.97
CA LEU A 6 -8.25 -8.53 2.73
C LEU A 6 -8.03 -7.23 1.95
N VAL A 7 -8.01 -6.09 2.65
CA VAL A 7 -7.71 -4.80 2.02
C VAL A 7 -6.33 -4.83 1.38
N PHE A 8 -5.30 -5.32 2.10
CA PHE A 8 -3.96 -5.44 1.52
C PHE A 8 -3.90 -6.40 0.33
N ALA A 9 -4.60 -7.53 0.40
CA ALA A 9 -4.63 -8.50 -0.70
C ALA A 9 -5.26 -7.88 -1.96
N ILE A 10 -6.42 -7.23 -1.83
CA ILE A 10 -7.10 -6.57 -2.96
C ILE A 10 -6.25 -5.43 -3.54
N THR A 11 -5.63 -4.63 -2.66
CA THR A 11 -4.78 -3.51 -3.06
C THR A 11 -3.54 -4.00 -3.81
N THR A 12 -2.89 -5.04 -3.28
CA THR A 12 -1.70 -5.66 -3.90
C THR A 12 -2.04 -6.29 -5.24
N LEU A 13 -3.16 -7.01 -5.33
CA LEU A 13 -3.62 -7.63 -6.58
C LEU A 13 -3.91 -6.58 -7.65
N SER A 14 -4.66 -5.53 -7.29
CA SER A 14 -5.00 -4.43 -8.20
C SER A 14 -3.74 -3.71 -8.67
N HIS A 15 -2.77 -3.49 -7.78
CA HIS A 15 -1.46 -2.93 -8.13
C HIS A 15 -0.66 -3.85 -9.07
N ALA A 16 -0.65 -5.16 -8.82
CA ALA A 16 0.03 -6.12 -9.69
C ALA A 16 -0.59 -6.12 -11.11
N CYS A 17 -1.92 -6.07 -11.22
CA CYS A 17 -2.61 -5.93 -12.50
C CYS A 17 -2.24 -4.62 -13.22
N GLN A 18 -2.17 -3.50 -12.49
CA GLN A 18 -1.75 -2.21 -13.05
C GLN A 18 -0.31 -2.30 -13.61
N ILE A 19 0.62 -2.86 -12.85
CA ILE A 19 2.03 -3.01 -13.27
C ILE A 19 2.14 -3.94 -14.46
N LEU A 20 1.37 -5.03 -14.50
CA LEU A 20 1.32 -5.94 -15.64
C LEU A 20 0.87 -5.19 -16.91
N VAL A 21 -0.20 -4.40 -16.85
CA VAL A 21 -0.66 -3.60 -17.99
C VAL A 21 0.43 -2.63 -18.45
N LEU A 22 1.08 -1.94 -17.52
CA LEU A 22 2.19 -1.03 -17.84
C LEU A 22 3.37 -1.76 -18.49
N ALA A 23 3.73 -2.94 -17.98
CA ALA A 23 4.81 -3.75 -18.54
C ALA A 23 4.48 -4.20 -19.97
N LEU A 24 3.24 -4.64 -20.23
CA LEU A 24 2.79 -5.01 -21.57
C LEU A 24 2.86 -3.84 -22.55
N GLN A 25 2.53 -2.62 -22.10
CA GLN A 25 2.69 -1.41 -22.91
C GLN A 25 4.16 -1.12 -23.22
N ASN A 26 5.04 -1.21 -22.21
CA ASN A 26 6.46 -0.94 -22.37
C ASN A 26 7.17 -1.99 -23.24
N LEU A 27 6.67 -3.22 -23.29
CA LEU A 27 7.14 -4.28 -24.19
C LEU A 27 6.61 -4.15 -25.62
N GLY A 28 5.73 -3.18 -25.89
CA GLY A 28 5.09 -3.00 -27.20
C GLY A 28 4.03 -4.06 -27.52
N ILE A 29 3.63 -4.88 -26.55
CA ILE A 29 2.57 -5.89 -26.70
C ILE A 29 1.20 -5.21 -26.66
N LEU A 30 1.04 -4.19 -25.81
CA LEU A 30 -0.14 -3.34 -25.74
C LEU A 30 0.19 -1.94 -26.29
N GLU A 31 -0.75 -1.34 -27.01
CA GLU A 31 -0.58 0.03 -27.49
C GLU A 31 -0.67 1.05 -26.34
N THR A 32 0.08 2.15 -26.47
CA THR A 32 0.02 3.27 -25.53
C THR A 32 -1.08 4.23 -25.95
N THR A 33 -2.34 3.78 -25.81
CA THR A 33 -3.53 4.55 -26.22
C THR A 33 -4.33 5.01 -25.02
N LEU A 34 -5.05 6.14 -25.18
CA LEU A 34 -5.93 6.69 -24.13
C LEU A 34 -6.95 5.66 -23.61
N PRO A 35 -7.62 4.82 -24.44
CA PRO A 35 -8.53 3.78 -23.92
C PRO A 35 -7.85 2.79 -22.97
N ILE A 36 -6.63 2.34 -23.28
CA ILE A 36 -5.87 1.45 -22.40
C ILE A 36 -5.46 2.18 -21.11
N PHE A 37 -5.09 3.45 -21.22
CA PHE A 37 -4.82 4.29 -20.05
C PHE A 37 -6.05 4.39 -19.12
N ARG A 38 -7.26 4.55 -19.69
CA ARG A 38 -8.52 4.58 -18.91
C ARG A 38 -8.77 3.26 -18.18
N VAL A 39 -8.58 2.13 -18.86
CA VAL A 39 -8.67 0.80 -18.23
C VAL A 39 -7.66 0.69 -17.07
N ARG A 40 -6.42 1.12 -17.28
CA ARG A 40 -5.40 1.14 -16.23
C ARG A 40 -5.81 2.01 -15.04
N SER A 41 -6.41 3.18 -15.29
CA SER A 41 -6.95 4.05 -14.23
C SER A 41 -8.07 3.39 -13.43
N LEU A 42 -8.96 2.63 -14.08
CA LEU A 42 -9.99 1.86 -13.39
C LEU A 42 -9.40 0.74 -12.52
N ILE A 43 -8.36 0.05 -12.99
CA ILE A 43 -7.64 -0.96 -12.20
C ILE A 43 -7.04 -0.31 -10.95
N ILE A 44 -6.42 0.87 -11.06
CA ILE A 44 -5.86 1.61 -9.92
C ILE A 44 -6.94 1.96 -8.89
N SER A 45 -8.18 2.23 -9.31
CA SER A 45 -9.28 2.49 -8.37
C SER A 45 -9.54 1.29 -7.43
N GLY A 46 -9.28 0.07 -7.90
CA GLY A 46 -9.33 -1.16 -7.09
C GLY A 46 -8.29 -1.19 -5.96
N SER A 47 -7.21 -0.41 -6.07
CA SER A 47 -6.23 -0.21 -5.01
C SER A 47 -6.66 0.91 -4.05
N ILE A 48 -7.14 2.03 -4.58
CA ILE A 48 -7.38 3.23 -3.76
C ILE A 48 -8.67 3.15 -2.96
N ILE A 49 -9.76 2.63 -3.53
CA ILE A 49 -11.06 2.57 -2.87
C ILE A 49 -11.00 1.74 -1.57
N PRO A 50 -10.41 0.52 -1.55
CA PRO A 50 -10.25 -0.25 -0.32
C PRO A 50 -9.36 0.46 0.72
N VAL A 51 -8.29 1.11 0.27
CA VAL A 51 -7.40 1.87 1.15
C VAL A 51 -8.15 3.01 1.85
N VAL A 52 -8.96 3.77 1.10
CA VAL A 52 -9.81 4.83 1.69
C VAL A 52 -10.78 4.23 2.70
N GLY A 53 -11.41 3.10 2.38
CA GLY A 53 -12.29 2.38 3.31
C GLY A 53 -11.58 1.99 4.61
N ALA A 54 -10.37 1.43 4.52
CA ALA A 54 -9.56 1.08 5.68
C ALA A 54 -9.16 2.30 6.50
N VAL A 55 -8.71 3.38 5.86
CA VAL A 55 -8.35 4.64 6.53
C VAL A 55 -9.55 5.20 7.30
N LEU A 56 -10.73 5.24 6.69
CA LEU A 56 -11.96 5.70 7.35
C LEU A 56 -12.33 4.83 8.56
N GLN A 57 -12.18 3.51 8.43
CA GLN A 57 -12.46 2.59 9.54
C GLN A 57 -11.49 2.77 10.71
N ILE A 58 -10.21 3.04 10.43
CA ILE A 58 -9.17 3.22 11.45
C ILE A 58 -9.27 4.59 12.11
N TRP A 59 -9.35 5.66 11.32
CA TRP A 59 -9.24 7.04 11.80
C TRP A 59 -10.58 7.67 12.19
N ALA A 60 -11.67 7.23 11.57
CA ALA A 60 -12.97 7.86 11.73
C ALA A 60 -14.08 6.88 12.15
N PRO A 61 -13.90 6.07 13.22
CA PRO A 61 -14.88 5.06 13.63
C PRO A 61 -16.20 5.68 14.09
N ARG A 62 -16.21 6.95 14.53
CA ARG A 62 -17.43 7.65 14.98
C ARG A 62 -18.42 7.94 13.85
N ILE A 63 -17.96 8.02 12.60
CA ILE A 63 -18.80 8.37 11.44
C ILE A 63 -19.07 7.17 10.51
N GLN A 64 -19.08 5.94 11.05
CA GLN A 64 -19.30 4.71 10.28
C GLN A 64 -20.50 4.76 9.32
N ARG A 65 -21.60 5.42 9.72
CA ARG A 65 -22.80 5.60 8.87
C ARG A 65 -22.52 6.34 7.55
N HIS A 66 -21.47 7.15 7.50
CA HIS A 66 -21.09 7.94 6.33
C HIS A 66 -19.96 7.29 5.52
N HIS A 67 -19.33 6.22 6.01
CA HIS A 67 -18.19 5.58 5.32
C HIS A 67 -18.56 5.17 3.90
N MET A 68 -19.69 4.49 3.71
CA MET A 68 -20.14 4.08 2.38
C MET A 68 -20.45 5.25 1.46
N LYS A 69 -20.95 6.37 1.99
CA LYS A 69 -21.20 7.59 1.20
C LYS A 69 -19.88 8.22 0.73
N ILE A 70 -18.87 8.25 1.60
CA ILE A 70 -17.54 8.78 1.26
C ILE A 70 -16.85 7.87 0.24
N ILE A 71 -16.86 6.55 0.46
CA ILE A 71 -16.30 5.55 -0.46
C ILE A 71 -16.98 5.66 -1.83
N ALA A 72 -18.31 5.74 -1.86
CA ALA A 72 -19.06 5.92 -3.10
C ALA A 72 -18.74 7.26 -3.78
N GLY A 73 -18.62 8.35 -3.02
CA GLY A 73 -18.24 9.66 -3.56
C GLY A 73 -16.83 9.68 -4.17
N VAL A 74 -15.85 9.09 -3.47
CA VAL A 74 -14.47 8.94 -3.97
C VAL A 74 -14.43 8.04 -5.21
N GLY A 75 -15.14 6.91 -5.18
CA GLY A 75 -15.25 5.99 -6.31
C GLY A 75 -15.90 6.66 -7.52
N ALA A 76 -17.01 7.38 -7.32
CA ALA A 76 -17.71 8.11 -8.37
C ALA A 76 -16.82 9.21 -8.97
N TYR A 77 -16.12 9.99 -8.14
CA TYR A 77 -15.15 10.99 -8.60
C TYR A 77 -14.07 10.33 -9.46
N TRP A 78 -13.48 9.23 -8.98
CA TRP A 78 -12.43 8.53 -9.70
C TRP A 78 -12.91 8.02 -11.06
N TRP A 79 -14.03 7.31 -11.07
CA TRP A 79 -14.59 6.72 -12.27
C TRP A 79 -15.04 7.77 -13.28
N PHE A 80 -15.54 8.92 -12.81
CA PHE A 80 -15.87 10.05 -13.67
C PHE A 80 -14.63 10.50 -14.47
N PHE A 81 -13.52 10.78 -13.79
CA PHE A 81 -12.30 11.19 -14.50
C PHE A 81 -11.70 10.05 -15.33
N ALA A 82 -11.72 8.81 -14.84
CA ALA A 82 -11.20 7.66 -15.57
C ALA A 82 -11.96 7.39 -16.88
N LEU A 83 -13.29 7.59 -16.92
CA LEU A 83 -14.11 7.32 -18.10
C LEU A 83 -14.21 8.52 -19.04
N PHE A 84 -14.35 9.73 -18.50
CA PHE A 84 -14.64 10.94 -19.26
C PHE A 84 -13.42 11.86 -19.46
N GLY A 85 -12.27 11.54 -18.87
CA GLY A 85 -11.03 12.30 -19.07
C GLY A 85 -10.60 12.34 -20.53
N VAL A 86 -10.42 13.55 -21.07
CA VAL A 86 -10.09 13.78 -22.49
C VAL A 86 -8.61 13.58 -22.83
N SER A 87 -7.74 13.51 -21.81
CA SER A 87 -6.32 13.25 -21.97
C SER A 87 -5.74 12.53 -20.75
N GLU A 88 -4.61 11.84 -20.92
CA GLU A 88 -3.91 11.17 -19.81
C GLU A 88 -3.53 12.15 -18.71
N SER A 89 -3.05 13.33 -19.09
CA SER A 89 -2.67 14.41 -18.16
C SER A 89 -3.83 14.82 -17.25
N ILE A 90 -5.03 15.04 -17.80
CA ILE A 90 -6.20 15.42 -17.00
C ILE A 90 -6.57 14.31 -16.01
N ILE A 91 -6.54 13.05 -16.45
CA ILE A 91 -6.83 11.91 -15.59
C ILE A 91 -5.80 11.86 -14.45
N MET A 92 -4.51 11.95 -14.78
CA MET A 92 -3.42 11.92 -13.80
C MET A 92 -3.51 13.05 -12.79
N THR A 93 -3.69 14.30 -13.24
CA THR A 93 -3.79 15.47 -12.37
C THR A 93 -4.98 15.37 -11.40
N ALA A 94 -6.09 14.76 -11.82
CA ALA A 94 -7.26 14.55 -10.97
C ALA A 94 -7.08 13.37 -9.98
N THR A 95 -6.48 12.26 -10.42
CA THR A 95 -6.39 11.04 -9.60
C THR A 95 -5.18 11.01 -8.67
N ILE A 96 -4.05 11.60 -9.05
CA ILE A 96 -2.81 11.56 -8.25
C ILE A 96 -2.96 12.20 -6.86
N PRO A 97 -3.64 13.35 -6.69
CA PRO A 97 -3.88 13.91 -5.36
C PRO A 97 -4.59 12.92 -4.42
N LEU A 98 -5.57 12.15 -4.93
CA LEU A 98 -6.24 11.10 -4.14
C LEU A 98 -5.28 9.98 -3.74
N ILE A 99 -4.42 9.53 -4.66
CA ILE A 99 -3.39 8.54 -4.36
C ILE A 99 -2.45 9.04 -3.26
N LEU A 100 -2.02 10.31 -3.35
CA LEU A 100 -1.12 10.91 -2.37
C LEU A 100 -1.78 11.06 -1.00
N ILE A 101 -3.02 11.55 -0.93
CA ILE A 101 -3.75 11.68 0.33
C ILE A 101 -3.92 10.29 0.99
N ALA A 102 -4.36 9.29 0.21
CA ALA A 102 -4.49 7.93 0.70
C ALA A 102 -3.14 7.34 1.15
N GLY A 103 -2.08 7.57 0.37
CA GLY A 103 -0.71 7.15 0.67
C GLY A 103 -0.17 7.77 1.95
N ILE A 104 -0.36 9.07 2.16
CA ILE A 104 0.04 9.78 3.38
C ILE A 104 -0.72 9.23 4.59
N MET A 105 -2.04 9.06 4.48
CA MET A 105 -2.84 8.52 5.59
C MET A 105 -2.41 7.09 5.95
N MET A 106 -2.13 6.25 4.95
CA MET A 106 -1.59 4.91 5.18
C MET A 106 -0.18 4.94 5.78
N PHE A 107 0.68 5.87 5.34
CA PHE A 107 2.01 6.05 5.90
C PHE A 107 1.96 6.38 7.39
N VAL A 108 1.14 7.35 7.77
CA VAL A 108 0.92 7.71 9.19
C VAL A 108 0.36 6.52 9.97
N THR A 109 -0.58 5.79 9.38
CA THR A 109 -1.15 4.57 9.98
C THR A 109 -0.07 3.52 10.25
N PHE A 110 0.84 3.29 9.31
CA PHE A 110 1.94 2.35 9.49
C PHE A 110 2.96 2.81 10.53
N ILE A 111 3.28 4.11 10.59
CA ILE A 111 4.15 4.66 11.64
C ILE A 111 3.56 4.40 13.03
N ILE A 112 2.27 4.69 13.22
CA ILE A 112 1.59 4.45 14.50
C ILE A 112 1.58 2.95 14.82
N THR A 113 1.26 2.12 13.83
CA THR A 113 1.17 0.68 14.01
C THR A 113 2.53 0.04 14.32
N TRP A 114 3.60 0.58 13.73
CA TRP A 114 4.97 0.22 14.05
C TRP A 114 5.32 0.60 15.49
N LYS A 115 5.09 1.87 15.88
CA LYS A 115 5.38 2.35 17.24
C LYS A 115 4.58 1.63 18.32
N THR A 116 3.36 1.20 18.01
CA THR A 116 2.48 0.48 18.96
C THR A 116 2.67 -1.04 18.93
N GLY A 117 3.44 -1.58 17.98
CA GLY A 117 3.66 -3.03 17.85
C GLY A 117 2.41 -3.85 17.51
N ARG A 118 1.35 -3.20 17.00
CA ARG A 118 0.03 -3.82 16.80
C ARG A 118 -0.01 -4.88 15.69
N LEU A 119 0.82 -4.73 14.65
CA LEU A 119 0.96 -5.74 13.59
C LEU A 119 2.13 -6.66 13.91
N LYS A 120 1.81 -7.85 14.42
CA LYS A 120 2.79 -8.93 14.65
C LYS A 120 3.11 -9.70 13.37
N GLU A 121 2.14 -9.82 12.47
CA GLU A 121 2.21 -10.62 11.24
C GLU A 121 3.08 -9.98 10.14
N MET A 122 3.24 -8.66 10.15
CA MET A 122 3.94 -7.93 9.09
C MET A 122 5.09 -7.09 9.64
N ARG A 123 6.21 -7.01 8.93
CA ARG A 123 7.34 -6.14 9.30
C ARG A 123 7.02 -4.68 8.96
N SER A 124 6.28 -4.03 9.85
CA SER A 124 5.86 -2.63 9.74
C SER A 124 7.03 -1.65 9.51
N GLU A 125 8.23 -1.98 9.99
CA GLU A 125 9.48 -1.24 9.73
C GLU A 125 9.78 -1.11 8.24
N LEU A 126 9.73 -2.23 7.52
CA LEU A 126 10.01 -2.27 6.09
C LEU A 126 8.92 -1.53 5.32
N MET A 127 7.65 -1.62 5.75
CA MET A 127 6.57 -0.82 5.15
C MET A 127 6.82 0.68 5.27
N VAL A 128 7.27 1.15 6.43
CA VAL A 128 7.59 2.57 6.64
C VAL A 128 8.75 3.01 5.74
N ILE A 129 9.73 2.14 5.47
CA ILE A 129 10.82 2.45 4.53
C ILE A 129 10.35 2.38 3.07
N GLY A 130 9.42 1.48 2.74
CA GLY A 130 8.94 1.26 1.38
C GLY A 130 7.98 2.34 0.87
N VAL A 131 7.23 3.02 1.75
CA VAL A 131 6.22 4.01 1.35
C VAL A 131 6.81 5.30 0.75
N PRO A 132 7.87 5.93 1.29
CA PRO A 132 8.42 7.17 0.72
C PRO A 132 8.86 7.06 -0.75
N PRO A 133 9.57 5.99 -1.20
CA PRO A 133 9.85 5.79 -2.62
C PRO A 133 8.59 5.67 -3.49
N ALA A 134 7.55 4.99 -3.03
CA ALA A 134 6.27 4.93 -3.75
C ALA A 134 5.61 6.31 -3.86
N MET A 135 5.62 7.12 -2.80
CA MET A 135 5.07 8.48 -2.84
C MET A 135 5.88 9.39 -3.78
N ALA A 136 7.21 9.32 -3.71
CA ALA A 136 8.09 10.05 -4.60
C ALA A 136 7.86 9.66 -6.07
N SER A 137 7.63 8.37 -6.35
CA SER A 137 7.24 7.90 -7.68
C SER A 137 5.99 8.62 -8.20
N GLN A 138 4.92 8.72 -7.40
CA GLN A 138 3.68 9.37 -7.84
C GLN A 138 3.84 10.87 -8.10
N LEU A 139 4.58 11.57 -7.24
CA LEU A 139 4.88 13.00 -7.42
C LEU A 139 5.71 13.26 -8.68
N LEU A 140 6.77 12.48 -8.88
CA LEU A 140 7.67 12.63 -10.01
C LEU A 140 7.04 12.19 -11.32
N ARG A 141 6.01 11.33 -11.29
CA ARG A 141 5.38 10.82 -12.52
C ARG A 141 4.73 11.92 -13.37
N VAL A 142 4.13 12.92 -12.74
CA VAL A 142 3.58 14.08 -13.47
C VAL A 142 4.69 14.97 -13.98
N ALA A 143 5.67 15.27 -13.12
CA ALA A 143 6.75 16.21 -13.43
C ALA A 143 7.69 15.69 -14.54
N LEU A 144 7.97 14.38 -14.55
CA LEU A 144 8.97 13.77 -15.44
C LEU A 144 8.38 13.14 -16.70
N LEU A 145 7.05 13.16 -16.89
CA LEU A 145 6.36 12.47 -17.98
C LEU A 145 6.92 12.83 -19.37
N ASN A 146 7.28 14.09 -19.58
CA ASN A 146 7.78 14.60 -20.87
C ASN A 146 9.30 14.81 -20.89
N THR A 147 10.03 14.16 -19.98
CA THR A 147 11.49 14.34 -19.82
C THR A 147 12.23 13.03 -20.13
N ALA A 148 13.55 13.12 -20.36
CA ALA A 148 14.40 11.93 -20.50
C ALA A 148 14.42 11.05 -19.23
N PHE A 149 13.96 11.56 -18.10
CA PHE A 149 13.89 10.87 -16.81
C PHE A 149 12.54 10.20 -16.54
N PHE A 150 11.71 9.97 -17.56
CA PHE A 150 10.39 9.36 -17.42
C PHE A 150 10.40 7.98 -16.73
N PHE A 151 11.54 7.28 -16.74
CA PHE A 151 11.72 5.97 -16.10
C PHE A 151 11.98 6.04 -14.58
N VAL A 152 12.40 7.20 -14.05
CA VAL A 152 12.76 7.37 -12.62
C VAL A 152 11.58 7.03 -11.68
N PRO A 153 10.34 7.46 -11.95
CA PRO A 153 9.17 7.03 -11.20
C PRO A 153 9.01 5.50 -11.15
N ASP A 154 9.28 4.78 -12.24
CA ASP A 154 9.14 3.32 -12.29
C ASP A 154 10.21 2.63 -11.43
N VAL A 155 11.44 3.13 -11.43
CA VAL A 155 12.52 2.62 -10.58
C VAL A 155 12.16 2.79 -9.10
N LEU A 156 11.70 3.98 -8.70
CA LEU A 156 11.30 4.24 -7.31
C LEU A 156 10.13 3.36 -6.87
N LEU A 157 9.17 3.14 -7.76
CA LEU A 157 8.04 2.25 -7.50
C LEU A 157 8.50 0.80 -7.34
N THR A 158 9.42 0.35 -8.21
CA THR A 158 9.99 -1.00 -8.14
C THR A 158 10.71 -1.23 -6.81
N ILE A 159 11.54 -0.28 -6.39
CA ILE A 159 12.21 -0.32 -5.08
C ILE A 159 11.18 -0.44 -3.95
N SER A 160 10.12 0.37 -3.99
CA SER A 160 9.03 0.30 -3.01
C SER A 160 8.36 -1.07 -2.97
N LEU A 161 8.05 -1.65 -4.13
CA LEU A 161 7.40 -2.95 -4.24
C LEU A 161 8.29 -4.09 -3.72
N VAL A 162 9.59 -4.05 -4.02
CA VAL A 162 10.55 -5.03 -3.48
C VAL A 162 10.58 -4.97 -1.95
N ILE A 163 10.69 -3.77 -1.38
CA ILE A 163 10.68 -3.57 0.08
C ILE A 163 9.35 -4.06 0.69
N THR A 164 8.23 -3.72 0.04
CA THR A 164 6.88 -4.14 0.46
C THR A 164 6.74 -5.66 0.42
N GLY A 165 7.21 -6.32 -0.65
CA GLY A 165 7.22 -7.78 -0.77
C GLY A 165 8.07 -8.44 0.33
N LEU A 166 9.26 -7.90 0.60
CA LEU A 166 10.11 -8.37 1.71
C LEU A 166 9.44 -8.16 3.08
N ALA A 167 8.62 -7.13 3.24
CA ALA A 167 7.89 -6.87 4.49
C ALA A 167 6.83 -7.93 4.81
N PHE A 168 6.27 -8.57 3.78
CA PHE A 168 5.34 -9.68 3.89
C PHE A 168 6.02 -11.05 3.96
N LEU A 169 7.09 -11.26 3.17
CA LEU A 169 7.75 -12.57 3.05
C LEU A 169 8.69 -12.89 4.20
N LEU A 170 9.30 -11.87 4.84
CA LEU A 170 10.26 -12.10 5.93
C LEU A 170 9.53 -12.26 7.27
N PRO A 171 9.57 -13.45 7.90
CA PRO A 171 8.98 -13.64 9.22
C PRO A 171 9.66 -12.73 10.25
N LYS A 172 8.87 -12.22 11.19
CA LYS A 172 9.39 -11.41 12.30
C LYS A 172 10.15 -12.35 13.23
N ARG A 173 11.48 -12.25 13.25
CA ARG A 173 12.37 -13.05 14.14
C ARG A 173 12.02 -12.74 15.61
N LYS A 174 11.11 -13.52 16.17
CA LYS A 174 10.72 -13.45 17.59
C LYS A 174 10.46 -14.84 18.20
N ASP A 175 11.17 -15.86 17.73
CA ASP A 175 11.25 -17.16 18.41
C ASP A 175 12.71 -17.51 18.70
N THR A 176 13.41 -16.64 19.40
CA THR A 176 14.51 -17.10 20.25
C THR A 176 14.02 -16.93 21.67
N PRO A 177 13.69 -18.01 22.41
CA PRO A 177 13.42 -17.90 23.83
C PRO A 177 14.61 -17.17 24.45
N SER A 178 14.32 -16.13 25.23
CA SER A 178 15.38 -15.40 25.89
C SER A 178 16.12 -16.40 26.76
N VAL A 179 17.45 -16.41 26.70
CA VAL A 179 18.33 -17.26 27.52
C VAL A 179 18.04 -17.10 29.02
N LYS A 180 17.24 -16.10 29.43
CA LYS A 180 16.77 -15.92 30.81
C LYS A 180 15.69 -16.89 31.27
N GLU A 181 14.90 -17.51 30.37
CA GLU A 181 13.90 -18.51 30.80
C GLU A 181 14.55 -19.86 31.13
N ALA A 182 15.64 -20.23 30.44
CA ALA A 182 16.41 -21.42 30.74
C ALA A 182 17.10 -21.35 32.12
N ASP A 183 17.54 -20.17 32.54
CA ASP A 183 18.11 -19.98 33.89
C ASP A 183 17.04 -20.03 34.98
N SER A 184 15.81 -19.55 34.72
CA SER A 184 14.72 -19.59 35.71
C SER A 184 14.18 -20.99 35.95
N SER A 185 14.07 -21.82 34.90
CA SER A 185 13.61 -23.21 35.04
C SER A 185 14.67 -24.11 35.68
N THR A 186 15.95 -23.81 35.48
CA THR A 186 17.04 -24.59 36.11
C THR A 186 17.15 -24.26 37.61
N HIS A 187 16.86 -23.02 38.01
CA HIS A 187 16.83 -22.64 39.44
C HIS A 187 15.60 -23.15 40.19
N GLU A 188 14.42 -23.24 39.55
CA GLU A 188 13.22 -23.80 40.17
C GLU A 188 13.31 -25.32 40.36
N VAL A 189 13.91 -26.04 39.41
CA VAL A 189 14.12 -27.49 39.54
C VAL A 189 15.14 -27.82 40.63
N ALA A 190 16.21 -27.03 40.78
CA ALA A 190 17.23 -27.24 41.80
C ALA A 190 16.70 -27.08 43.24
N MET A 191 15.69 -26.23 43.48
CA MET A 191 15.09 -26.05 44.82
C MET A 191 14.01 -27.10 45.16
N SER A 192 13.60 -27.94 44.21
CA SER A 192 12.56 -28.95 44.40
C SER A 192 13.06 -30.36 44.71
N VAL A 193 14.39 -30.57 44.71
CA VAL A 193 15.03 -31.89 44.93
C VAL A 193 15.59 -32.04 46.36
N GLU A 194 15.58 -30.98 47.17
CA GLU A 194 15.95 -31.03 48.59
C GLU A 194 14.72 -31.19 49.50
N TYR A 195 14.07 -32.35 49.52
CA TYR A 195 13.28 -32.84 50.67
C TYR A 195 13.17 -34.36 50.65
#